data_AF-A0A4Y7ZRI6-F1
#
_entry.id   AF-A0A4Y7ZRI6-F1
#
_cell.length_a   1.000
_cell.length_b   1.000
_cell.length_c   1.000
_cell.angle_alpha   90.00
_cell.angle_beta   90.00
_cell.angle_gamma   90.00
#
_symmetry.space_group_name_H-M   'P 1'
#
loop_
_entity.id
_entity.type
_entity.pdbx_description
1 polymer ?
#
loop_
_entity_poly.entity_id
_entity_poly.type
_entity_poly.pdbx_seq_one_letter_code
_entity_poly.pdbx_strand_id
1 'polypeptide(L)' 'MDTQRKEQDPTLVCTCNDLYIEEIRDAINIGIYDYLEIMQYSDTLLRCGECQPHVEILVKEILATTNKTTD' A
#
# COMPACT_ATOMS: atom_id res chain seq x y z
N MET A 1 -12.79 5.69 5.07
CA MET A 1 -12.04 4.52 5.60
C MET A 1 -12.60 4.19 6.99
N ASP A 2 -12.63 2.91 7.38
CA ASP A 2 -13.10 2.45 8.69
C ASP A 2 -11.94 2.51 9.69
N THR A 3 -11.98 3.42 10.65
CA THR A 3 -10.90 3.62 11.61
C THR A 3 -10.81 2.51 12.65
N GLN A 4 -11.94 1.90 13.02
CA GLN A 4 -11.95 0.82 14.00
C GLN A 4 -11.25 -0.42 13.45
N ARG A 5 -11.50 -0.77 12.19
CA ARG A 5 -10.78 -1.87 11.52
C ARG A 5 -9.28 -1.58 11.39
N LYS A 6 -8.93 -0.32 11.11
CA LYS A 6 -7.54 0.15 11.00
C LYS A 6 -6.76 -0.02 12.32
N GLU A 7 -7.40 0.22 13.45
CA GLU A 7 -6.80 0.07 14.79
C GLU A 7 -6.60 -1.40 15.17
N GLN A 8 -7.42 -2.31 14.64
CA GLN A 8 -7.35 -3.74 14.91
C GLN A 8 -6.25 -4.45 14.13
N ASP A 9 -5.95 -3.98 12.91
CA ASP A 9 -4.92 -4.55 12.06
C ASP A 9 -4.02 -3.45 11.47
N PRO A 10 -2.81 -3.27 12.01
CA PRO A 10 -1.87 -2.26 11.50
C PRO A 10 -1.35 -2.57 10.09
N THR A 11 -1.51 -3.80 9.60
CA THR A 11 -1.14 -4.19 8.23
C THR A 11 -2.21 -3.86 7.20
N LEU A 12 -3.45 -3.58 7.63
CA LEU A 12 -4.55 -3.20 6.76
C LEU A 12 -4.43 -1.73 6.31
N VAL A 13 -4.13 -1.50 5.04
CA VAL A 13 -3.89 -0.18 4.44
C VAL A 13 -5.18 0.47 3.91
N CYS A 14 -6.04 -0.27 3.22
CA CYS A 14 -7.34 0.22 2.76
C CYS A 14 -8.46 -0.67 3.27
N THR A 15 -9.31 -0.15 4.15
CA THR A 15 -10.45 -0.92 4.68
C THR A 15 -11.62 -1.01 3.69
N CYS A 16 -11.60 -0.29 2.58
CA CYS A 16 -12.67 -0.35 1.58
C CYS A 16 -12.52 -1.51 0.59
N ASN A 17 -11.27 -1.95 0.38
CA ASN A 17 -10.94 -3.03 -0.54
C ASN A 17 -10.07 -4.11 0.10
N ASP A 18 -9.86 -4.03 1.41
CA ASP A 18 -8.99 -4.93 2.16
C ASP A 18 -7.58 -5.05 1.55
N LEU A 19 -6.97 -3.90 1.26
CA LEU A 19 -5.57 -3.82 0.80
C LEU A 19 -4.62 -3.85 2.01
N TYR A 20 -3.63 -4.72 2.00
CA TYR A 20 -2.62 -4.90 3.04
C TYR A 20 -1.22 -4.45 2.61
N ILE A 21 -0.32 -4.24 3.58
CA ILE A 21 1.07 -3.79 3.33
C ILE A 21 1.83 -4.76 2.40
N GLU A 22 1.61 -6.07 2.52
CA GLU A 22 2.33 -7.06 1.70
C GLU A 22 1.99 -6.95 0.22
N GLU A 23 0.73 -6.70 -0.15
CA GLU A 23 0.33 -6.50 -1.55
C GLU A 23 1.03 -5.27 -2.15
N ILE A 24 1.22 -4.21 -1.35
CA ILE A 24 1.98 -3.03 -1.75
C ILE A 24 3.46 -3.36 -1.93
N ARG A 25 4.04 -4.17 -1.04
CA ARG A 25 5.44 -4.64 -1.17
C ARG A 25 5.64 -5.48 -2.42
N ASP A 26 4.71 -6.39 -2.71
CA ASP A 26 4.76 -7.24 -3.89
C ASP A 26 4.67 -6.42 -5.18
N ALA A 27 3.80 -5.40 -5.22
CA ALA A 27 3.72 -4.45 -6.33
C ALA A 27 5.05 -3.71 -6.53
N ILE A 28 5.66 -3.20 -5.45
CA ILE A 28 6.94 -2.48 -5.50
C ILE A 28 8.07 -3.41 -5.99
N ASN A 29 8.09 -4.67 -5.55
CA ASN A 29 9.10 -5.66 -5.95
C ASN A 29 9.10 -5.94 -7.46
N ILE A 30 7.97 -5.75 -8.14
CA ILE A 30 7.86 -5.88 -9.60
C ILE A 30 7.90 -4.54 -10.36
N GLY A 31 8.20 -3.45 -9.65
CA GLY A 31 8.41 -2.13 -10.25
C GLY A 31 7.17 -1.24 -10.35
N ILE A 32 6.12 -1.54 -9.59
CA ILE A 32 4.89 -0.73 -9.55
C ILE A 32 4.93 0.21 -8.32
N TYR A 33 4.79 1.51 -8.56
CA TYR A 33 4.94 2.53 -7.50
C TYR A 33 3.79 3.55 -7.45
N ASP A 34 3.00 3.64 -8.52
CA ASP A 34 1.87 4.55 -8.58
C ASP A 34 0.67 3.98 -7.81
N TYR A 35 -0.04 4.84 -7.09
CA TYR A 35 -1.20 4.43 -6.30
C TYR A 35 -2.25 3.72 -7.15
N LEU A 36 -2.59 4.23 -8.34
CA LEU A 36 -3.61 3.61 -9.20
C LEU A 36 -3.16 2.24 -9.70
N GLU A 37 -1.89 2.12 -10.07
CA GLU A 37 -1.32 0.86 -10.56
C GLU A 37 -1.22 -0.18 -9.43
N ILE A 38 -0.89 0.22 -8.20
CA ILE A 38 -0.90 -0.67 -7.02
C ILE A 38 -2.32 -1.19 -6.76
N MET A 39 -3.32 -0.32 -6.83
CA MET A 39 -4.72 -0.72 -6.64
C MET A 39 -5.15 -1.71 -7.72
N GLN A 40 -4.78 -1.47 -8.98
CA GLN A 40 -5.05 -2.37 -10.11
C GLN A 40 -4.32 -3.70 -9.97
N TYR A 41 -3.05 -3.70 -9.56
CA TYR A 41 -2.27 -4.90 -9.29
C TYR A 41 -2.90 -5.78 -8.22
N SER A 42 -3.48 -5.16 -7.19
CA SER A 42 -4.13 -5.84 -6.07
C SER A 42 -5.58 -6.27 -6.38
N ASP A 43 -5.99 -6.27 -7.66
CA ASP A 43 -7.36 -6.56 -8.10
C ASP A 43 -8.43 -5.69 -7.40
N THR A 44 -8.06 -4.46 -7.02
CA THR A 44 -8.96 -3.52 -6.32
C THR A 44 -9.33 -2.32 -7.19
N LEU A 45 -10.55 -1.81 -6.98
CA LEU A 45 -11.00 -0.56 -7.61
C LEU A 45 -10.89 0.62 -6.64
N LEU A 46 -10.76 1.84 -7.16
CA LEU A 46 -10.87 3.03 -6.32
C LEU A 46 -12.24 3.11 -5.66
N ARG A 47 -12.25 3.33 -4.34
CA ARG A 47 -13.47 3.55 -3.55
C ARG A 47 -13.48 4.96 -2.97
N CYS A 48 -13.23 5.10 -1.67
CA CYS A 48 -13.22 6.42 -1.03
C CYS A 48 -11.93 7.22 -1.26
N GLY A 49 -10.83 6.60 -1.68
CA GLY A 49 -9.54 7.26 -1.93
C GLY A 49 -8.74 7.63 -0.67
N GLU A 50 -9.32 7.53 0.52
CA GLU A 50 -8.72 7.93 1.80
C GLU A 50 -7.42 7.18 2.16
N CYS A 51 -7.14 6.02 1.55
CA CYS A 51 -5.88 5.28 1.78
C CYS A 51 -4.69 5.81 0.96
N GLN A 52 -4.93 6.65 -0.05
CA GLN A 52 -3.88 7.09 -0.98
C GLN A 52 -2.65 7.70 -0.27
N PRO A 53 -2.79 8.66 0.69
CA PRO A 53 -1.62 9.22 1.35
C PRO A 53 -0.80 8.17 2.11
N HIS A 54 -1.45 7.15 2.67
CA HIS A 54 -0.77 6.07 3.38
C HIS A 54 -0.02 5.14 2.40
N VAL A 55 -0.63 4.79 1.27
CA VAL A 55 0.06 4.01 0.21
C VAL A 55 1.30 4.76 -0.27
N GLU A 56 1.20 6.05 -0.55
CA GLU A 56 2.34 6.86 -1.02
C GLU A 56 3.48 6.97 0.01
N ILE A 57 3.15 7.00 1.31
CA ILE A 57 4.15 6.94 2.39
C ILE A 57 4.86 5.58 2.39
N LEU A 58 4.10 4.49 2.34
CA LEU A 58 4.67 3.13 2.34
C LEU A 58 5.58 2.90 1.14
N VAL A 59 5.20 3.36 -0.05
CA VAL A 59 6.06 3.28 -1.25
C VAL A 59 7.41 3.96 -1.02
N LYS A 60 7.40 5.18 -0.47
CA LYS A 60 8.65 5.92 -0.17
C LYS A 60 9.50 5.21 0.87
N GLU A 61 8.88 4.72 1.94
CA GLU A 61 9.58 4.03 3.03
C GLU A 61 10.20 2.72 2.56
N ILE A 62 9.46 1.91 1.81
CA ILE A 62 9.93 0.62 1.27
C ILE A 62 11.07 0.83 0.27
N LEU A 63 10.96 1.81 -0.65
CA LEU A 63 12.05 2.12 -1.57
C LEU A 63 13.31 2.61 -0.84
N ALA A 64 13.15 3.39 0.23
CA ALA A 64 14.27 3.88 1.03
C ALA A 64 14.97 2.77 1.83
N THR A 65 14.28 1.68 2.17
CA THR A 65 14.87 0.53 2.86
C THR A 65 15.51 -0.46 1.88
N THR A 66 14.89 -0.75 0.75
CA THR A 66 15.45 -1.65 -0.27
C THR A 66 16.80 -1.15 -0.79
N ASN A 67 16.93 0.16 -1.03
CA ASN A 67 18.17 0.77 -1.53
C ASN A 67 19.34 0.77 -0.51
N LYS A 68 19.09 0.53 0.78
CA LYS A 68 20.12 0.49 1.83
C LYS A 68 20.74 -0.89 2.02
N THR A 69 20.22 -1.92 1.37
CA THR A 69 20.68 -3.32 1.52
C THR A 69 21.72 -3.73 0.47
N THR A 70 22.15 -2.80 -0.38
CA THR A 70 23.11 -3.01 -1.47
C THR A 70 24.52 -2.46 -1.19
N ASP A 71 24.79 -2.02 0.04
CA ASP A 71 26.13 -1.63 0.52
C ASP A 71 26.76 -2.71 1.43
#